data_AF-L2FF64-F1
#
_entry.id   AF-L2FF64-F1
#
_cell.length_a   1.000
_cell.length_b   1.000
_cell.length_c   1.000
_cell.angle_alpha   90.00
_cell.angle_beta   90.00
_cell.angle_gamma   90.00
#
_symmetry.space_group_name_H-M   'P 1'
#
loop_
_entity.id
_entity.type
_entity.pdbx_description
1 polymer ?
#
loop_
_entity_poly.entity_id
_entity_poly.type
_entity_poly.pdbx_seq_one_letter_code
_entity_poly.pdbx_strand_id
1 'polypeptide(L)'
;MNRKRPAVLGSTSNAINADKPFVISMSSPYMSSAFPDNDLPAPARSELPSQKQPIPRASNASMYSTSSRPESVWSTSKALPPPPTETSMVNDRVGYLNARLESLGNRRININQAIKQMTELMPTDSILASEAVLRKREAEKRKVEALKVELAEVQREEYEIGLKLHRAYKRMDRNAEYEPTTLWVRRVTG
;
A
#
# COMPACT_ATOMS: atom_id res chain seq x y z
N MET A 1 33.42 38.03 8.08
CA MET A 1 32.28 37.28 7.50
C MET A 1 31.05 37.49 8.37
N ASN A 2 30.05 38.23 7.86
CA ASN A 2 28.83 38.57 8.59
C ASN A 2 27.86 37.38 8.60
N ARG A 3 27.54 36.85 9.80
CA ARG A 3 26.57 35.76 10.00
C ARG A 3 25.28 36.34 10.62
N LYS A 4 24.39 36.89 9.81
CA LYS A 4 23.01 37.21 10.24
C LYS A 4 22.02 36.53 9.30
N ARG A 5 20.99 35.89 9.87
CA ARG A 5 19.90 35.23 9.13
C ARG A 5 19.01 36.29 8.47
N PRO A 6 18.47 36.06 7.25
CA PRO A 6 17.52 36.97 6.64
C PRO A 6 16.17 36.95 7.40
N ALA A 7 15.47 38.08 7.40
CA ALA A 7 14.16 38.22 8.00
C ALA A 7 13.10 37.45 7.20
N VAL A 8 12.29 36.65 7.89
CA VAL A 8 11.14 35.94 7.32
C VAL A 8 10.05 36.97 7.01
N LEU A 9 9.77 37.18 5.72
CA LEU A 9 8.56 37.87 5.27
C LEU A 9 7.35 37.02 5.66
N GLY A 10 6.51 37.56 6.54
CA GLY A 10 5.30 36.90 7.01
C GLY A 10 4.38 36.53 5.85
N SER A 11 3.88 35.30 5.88
CA SER A 11 2.76 34.87 5.05
C SER A 11 1.56 35.77 5.33
N THR A 12 1.07 36.48 4.33
CA THR A 12 -0.15 37.29 4.43
C THR A 12 -1.36 36.37 4.48
N SER A 13 -1.66 35.82 5.66
CA SER A 13 -3.00 35.32 5.96
C SER A 13 -3.92 36.51 6.19
N ASN A 14 -5.04 36.57 5.46
CA ASN A 14 -6.06 37.59 5.64
C ASN A 14 -6.40 37.75 7.12
N ALA A 15 -6.24 38.97 7.64
CA ALA A 15 -6.60 39.32 9.00
C ALA A 15 -8.08 38.98 9.25
N ILE A 16 -8.33 38.10 10.21
CA ILE A 16 -9.68 37.81 10.71
C ILE A 16 -10.14 39.06 11.45
N ASN A 17 -10.92 39.91 10.79
CA ASN A 17 -11.61 41.00 11.43
C ASN A 17 -12.78 40.43 12.24
N ALA A 18 -12.75 40.60 13.56
CA ALA A 18 -13.75 40.03 14.48
C ALA A 18 -15.16 40.65 14.34
N ASP A 19 -15.30 41.77 13.64
CA ASP A 19 -16.54 42.55 13.56
C ASP A 19 -17.37 42.34 12.27
N LYS A 20 -17.09 41.30 11.47
CA LYS A 20 -17.93 40.95 10.33
C LYS A 20 -18.24 39.46 10.30
N PRO A 21 -19.52 39.06 10.10
CA PRO A 21 -19.86 37.66 9.98
C PRO A 21 -19.19 37.07 8.72
N PHE A 22 -18.61 35.89 8.89
CA PHE A 22 -18.05 35.09 7.81
C PHE A 22 -19.19 34.58 6.91
N VAL A 23 -19.15 34.96 5.63
CA VAL A 23 -20.13 34.53 4.62
C VAL A 23 -19.46 33.44 3.76
N ILE A 24 -19.89 32.19 3.92
CA ILE A 24 -19.55 31.11 2.98
C ILE A 24 -20.43 31.30 1.74
N SER A 25 -19.83 31.72 0.63
CA SER A 25 -20.53 31.71 -0.65
C SER A 25 -20.69 30.26 -1.12
N MET A 26 -21.91 29.72 -1.09
CA MET A 26 -22.24 28.38 -1.59
C MET A 26 -22.34 28.29 -3.13
N SER A 27 -21.99 29.36 -3.85
CA SER A 27 -21.93 29.37 -5.31
C SER A 27 -20.57 28.84 -5.82
N SER A 28 -20.30 27.57 -5.58
CA SER A 28 -19.32 26.81 -6.37
C SER A 28 -20.05 25.65 -7.05
N PRO A 29 -20.00 25.51 -8.38
CA PRO A 29 -20.64 24.40 -9.08
C PRO A 29 -19.79 23.14 -8.95
N TYR A 30 -19.84 22.49 -7.79
CA TYR A 30 -19.38 21.12 -7.64
C TYR A 30 -20.60 20.18 -7.73
N MET A 31 -20.75 19.58 -8.91
CA MET A 31 -21.26 18.22 -9.16
C MET A 31 -22.25 17.68 -8.10
N SER A 32 -23.53 18.03 -8.22
CA SER A 32 -24.62 17.26 -7.62
C SER A 32 -24.98 16.11 -8.56
N SER A 33 -24.50 14.90 -8.29
CA SER A 33 -25.18 13.69 -8.75
C SER A 33 -26.18 13.28 -7.66
N ALA A 34 -27.38 13.84 -7.76
CA ALA A 34 -28.53 13.37 -7.02
C ALA A 34 -28.87 11.95 -7.50
N PHE A 35 -28.99 11.01 -6.57
CA PHE A 35 -29.63 9.72 -6.79
C PHE A 35 -31.15 9.93 -6.91
N PRO A 36 -31.82 9.38 -7.93
CA PRO A 36 -33.23 9.10 -7.83
C PRO A 36 -33.45 7.63 -7.46
N ASP A 37 -34.16 7.41 -6.35
CA ASP A 37 -35.03 6.26 -6.16
C ASP A 37 -36.18 6.36 -7.18
N ASN A 38 -36.32 5.38 -8.09
CA ASN A 38 -37.56 4.61 -8.26
C ASN A 38 -37.42 3.53 -9.34
N ASP A 39 -38.06 2.41 -9.05
CA ASP A 39 -38.71 1.46 -9.96
C ASP A 39 -37.86 0.65 -10.96
N LEU A 40 -37.73 -0.63 -10.61
CA LEU A 40 -37.39 -1.75 -11.48
C LEU A 40 -38.19 -1.70 -12.80
N PRO A 41 -37.54 -2.02 -13.93
CA PRO A 41 -37.82 -3.33 -14.51
C PRO A 41 -36.57 -4.11 -14.98
N ALA A 42 -36.64 -5.42 -14.78
CA ALA A 42 -35.97 -6.53 -15.46
C ALA A 42 -34.58 -6.32 -16.13
N PRO A 43 -33.53 -7.06 -15.73
CA PRO A 43 -32.25 -7.03 -16.44
C PRO A 43 -32.36 -7.73 -17.80
N ALA A 44 -32.21 -6.95 -18.87
CA ALA A 44 -31.94 -7.46 -20.20
C ALA A 44 -30.60 -8.22 -20.19
N ARG A 45 -30.67 -9.53 -20.45
CA ARG A 45 -29.53 -10.41 -20.69
C ARG A 45 -28.72 -9.89 -21.88
N SER A 46 -27.50 -9.44 -21.63
CA SER A 46 -26.46 -9.35 -22.67
C SER A 46 -25.78 -10.72 -22.78
N GLU A 47 -26.22 -11.46 -23.78
CA GLU A 47 -25.66 -12.74 -24.22
C GLU A 47 -24.17 -12.58 -24.58
N LEU A 48 -23.29 -13.31 -23.89
CA LEU A 48 -21.91 -13.56 -24.33
C LEU A 48 -21.95 -14.41 -25.62
N PRO A 49 -21.17 -14.11 -26.66
CA PRO A 49 -21.08 -14.98 -27.82
C PRO A 49 -20.42 -16.31 -27.44
N SER A 50 -21.26 -17.34 -27.35
CA SER A 50 -20.90 -18.75 -27.26
C SER A 50 -20.17 -19.19 -28.53
N GLN A 51 -18.84 -19.30 -28.48
CA GLN A 51 -18.09 -20.07 -29.49
C GLN A 51 -18.18 -21.56 -29.16
N LYS A 52 -19.11 -22.24 -29.84
CA LYS A 52 -19.04 -23.70 -30.07
C LYS A 52 -17.88 -23.98 -31.03
N GLN A 53 -16.82 -24.62 -30.55
CA GLN A 53 -15.93 -25.38 -31.43
C GLN A 53 -16.21 -26.88 -31.29
N PRO A 54 -16.37 -27.63 -32.39
CA PRO A 54 -16.61 -29.06 -32.36
C PRO A 54 -15.33 -29.83 -32.02
N ILE A 55 -15.47 -30.83 -31.16
CA ILE A 55 -14.43 -31.80 -30.82
C ILE A 55 -14.25 -32.74 -32.03
N PRO A 56 -13.07 -32.86 -32.66
CA PRO A 56 -12.80 -33.97 -33.55
C PRO A 56 -12.45 -35.20 -32.71
N ARG A 57 -13.40 -36.14 -32.68
CA ARG A 57 -13.20 -37.52 -32.23
C ARG A 57 -12.31 -38.23 -33.26
N ALA A 58 -11.00 -38.26 -33.03
CA ALA A 58 -10.10 -39.12 -33.79
C ALA A 58 -9.99 -40.48 -33.09
N SER A 59 -10.50 -41.47 -33.80
CA SER A 59 -10.42 -42.89 -33.52
C SER A 59 -8.99 -43.38 -33.35
N ASN A 60 -8.82 -44.16 -32.29
CA ASN A 60 -7.75 -45.09 -32.01
C ASN A 60 -7.53 -46.03 -33.21
N ALA A 61 -6.39 -45.89 -33.88
CA ALA A 61 -5.84 -46.88 -34.79
C ALA A 61 -4.46 -47.29 -34.27
N SER A 62 -4.27 -48.60 -34.29
CA SER A 62 -3.26 -49.34 -33.54
C SER A 62 -2.03 -49.60 -34.40
N MET A 63 -0.89 -49.62 -33.71
CA MET A 63 0.26 -50.51 -33.90
C MET A 63 1.36 -50.20 -34.94
N TYR A 64 2.58 -50.42 -34.43
CA TYR A 64 3.88 -50.68 -35.08
C TYR A 64 4.45 -49.65 -36.07
N SER A 65 5.37 -48.82 -35.58
CA SER A 65 6.65 -48.64 -36.28
C SER A 65 7.79 -48.41 -35.29
N THR A 66 8.75 -49.31 -35.35
CA THR A 66 9.99 -49.36 -34.60
C THR A 66 11.00 -48.36 -35.15
N SER A 67 11.37 -47.32 -34.40
CA SER A 67 12.72 -46.75 -34.49
C SER A 67 13.01 -45.82 -33.31
N SER A 68 13.87 -46.31 -32.41
CA SER A 68 14.89 -45.59 -31.65
C SER A 68 14.68 -44.12 -31.22
N ARG A 69 14.72 -43.96 -29.89
CA ARG A 69 15.12 -42.79 -29.06
C ARG A 69 14.02 -41.78 -28.66
N PRO A 70 13.86 -41.51 -27.34
CA PRO A 70 13.21 -40.29 -26.89
C PRO A 70 14.18 -39.11 -27.14
N GLU A 71 13.85 -38.24 -28.09
CA GLU A 71 14.48 -36.92 -28.14
C GLU A 71 14.04 -36.13 -26.91
N SER A 72 14.99 -35.91 -26.00
CA SER A 72 15.20 -34.68 -25.24
C SER A 72 14.00 -33.75 -25.09
N VAL A 73 13.52 -33.60 -23.85
CA VAL A 73 12.53 -32.62 -23.36
C VAL A 73 12.95 -31.14 -23.50
N TRP A 74 14.00 -30.83 -24.27
CA TRP A 74 14.40 -29.45 -24.58
C TRP A 74 13.76 -28.97 -25.88
N SER A 75 12.45 -28.70 -25.82
CA SER A 75 11.78 -27.90 -26.84
C SER A 75 12.19 -26.44 -26.69
N THR A 76 13.25 -26.02 -27.40
CA THR A 76 13.79 -24.64 -27.45
C THR A 76 13.09 -23.77 -28.50
N SER A 77 12.09 -24.30 -29.22
CA SER A 77 11.43 -23.64 -30.34
C SER A 77 10.34 -22.64 -29.94
N LYS A 78 10.12 -22.42 -28.65
CA LYS A 78 9.33 -21.31 -28.12
C LYS A 78 10.27 -20.40 -27.34
N ALA A 79 10.61 -19.26 -27.94
CA ALA A 79 11.39 -18.23 -27.25
C ALA A 79 10.73 -17.93 -25.90
N LEU A 80 11.48 -18.13 -24.82
CA LEU A 80 11.04 -17.73 -23.49
C LEU A 80 10.75 -16.22 -23.54
N PRO A 81 9.71 -15.73 -22.82
CA PRO A 81 9.53 -14.29 -22.69
C PRO A 81 10.86 -13.68 -22.22
N PRO A 82 11.30 -12.55 -22.80
CA PRO A 82 12.56 -11.94 -22.44
C PRO A 82 12.58 -11.74 -20.91
N PRO A 83 13.72 -12.07 -20.25
CA PRO A 83 13.81 -11.90 -18.81
C PRO A 83 13.47 -10.45 -18.49
N PRO A 84 12.52 -10.19 -17.58
CA PRO A 84 12.18 -8.83 -17.22
C PRO A 84 13.45 -8.14 -16.75
N THR A 85 13.75 -6.99 -17.35
CA THR A 85 14.94 -6.19 -17.05
C THR A 85 15.03 -5.97 -15.53
N GLU A 86 16.00 -6.64 -14.91
CA GLU A 86 16.11 -6.72 -13.45
C GLU A 86 16.27 -5.34 -12.80
N THR A 87 16.78 -4.35 -13.53
CA THR A 87 17.01 -2.98 -13.05
C THR A 87 15.70 -2.19 -12.89
N SER A 88 14.74 -2.33 -13.81
CA SER A 88 13.45 -1.62 -13.74
C SER A 88 12.56 -2.15 -12.61
N MET A 89 12.59 -3.46 -12.35
CA MET A 89 11.80 -4.08 -11.27
C MET A 89 12.33 -3.73 -9.86
N VAL A 90 13.62 -3.45 -9.71
CA VAL A 90 14.20 -3.11 -8.39
C VAL A 90 13.69 -1.77 -7.89
N ASN A 91 13.59 -0.76 -8.77
CA ASN A 91 13.04 0.56 -8.41
C ASN A 91 11.56 0.48 -8.03
N ASP A 92 10.76 -0.25 -8.80
CA ASP A 92 9.34 -0.50 -8.49
C ASP A 92 9.18 -1.25 -7.15
N ARG A 93 10.08 -2.20 -6.87
CA ARG A 93 10.09 -2.94 -5.60
C ARG A 93 10.35 -2.05 -4.39
N VAL A 94 11.32 -1.14 -4.46
CA VAL A 94 11.62 -0.19 -3.37
C VAL A 94 10.42 0.75 -3.15
N GLY A 95 9.83 1.25 -4.24
CA GLY A 95 8.61 2.08 -4.19
C GLY A 95 7.45 1.37 -3.50
N TYR A 96 7.15 0.14 -3.91
CA TYR A 96 6.12 -0.69 -3.28
C TYR A 96 6.36 -0.91 -1.78
N LEU A 97 7.60 -1.24 -1.39
CA LEU A 97 7.93 -1.48 0.02
C LEU A 97 7.80 -0.21 0.87
N ASN A 98 8.18 0.95 0.33
CA ASN A 98 7.98 2.25 0.98
C ASN A 98 6.49 2.57 1.17
N ALA A 99 5.69 2.43 0.11
CA ALA A 99 4.24 2.67 0.19
C ALA A 99 3.57 1.74 1.21
N ARG A 100 4.00 0.47 1.27
CA ARG A 100 3.52 -0.48 2.29
C ARG A 100 3.93 -0.04 3.70
N LEU A 101 5.16 0.42 3.89
CA LEU A 101 5.65 0.88 5.18
C LEU A 101 4.89 2.13 5.66
N GLU A 102 4.62 3.07 4.76
CA GLU A 102 3.80 4.26 5.05
C GLU A 102 2.37 3.87 5.44
N SER A 103 1.74 2.95 4.69
CA SER A 103 0.41 2.43 5.01
C SER A 103 0.36 1.78 6.40
N LEU A 104 1.37 0.99 6.76
CA LEU A 104 1.49 0.40 8.10
C LEU A 104 1.68 1.47 9.18
N GLY A 105 2.50 2.49 8.93
CA GLY A 105 2.69 3.63 9.83
C GLY A 105 1.39 4.38 10.11
N ASN A 106 0.59 4.63 9.07
CA ASN A 106 -0.75 5.23 9.21
C ASN A 106 -1.68 4.34 10.04
N ARG A 107 -1.70 3.02 9.76
CA ARG A 107 -2.49 2.05 10.55
C ARG A 107 -2.08 2.07 12.02
N ARG A 108 -0.77 2.11 12.32
CA ARG A 108 -0.25 2.18 13.70
C ARG A 108 -0.71 3.45 14.40
N ILE A 109 -0.68 4.60 13.73
CA ILE A 109 -1.15 5.88 14.29
C ILE A 109 -2.65 5.79 14.60
N ASN A 110 -3.44 5.27 13.66
CA ASN A 110 -4.89 5.12 13.83
C ASN A 110 -5.25 4.20 15.02
N ILE A 111 -4.57 3.06 15.15
CA ILE A 111 -4.80 2.13 16.27
C ILE A 111 -4.44 2.79 17.61
N ASN A 112 -3.30 3.50 17.69
CA ASN A 112 -2.93 4.21 18.91
C ASN A 112 -3.95 5.29 19.27
N GLN A 113 -4.46 6.02 18.29
CA GLN A 113 -5.51 7.01 18.50
C GLN A 113 -6.80 6.36 18.98
N ALA A 114 -7.22 5.24 18.39
CA ALA A 114 -8.40 4.49 18.80
C ALA A 114 -8.29 3.97 20.23
N ILE A 115 -7.14 3.40 20.60
CA ILE A 115 -6.85 2.98 21.99
C ILE A 115 -6.97 4.17 22.92
N LYS A 116 -6.30 5.29 22.59
CA LYS A 116 -6.31 6.51 23.40
C LYS A 116 -7.74 7.01 23.62
N GLN A 117 -8.52 7.16 22.55
CA GLN A 117 -9.91 7.60 22.60
C GLN A 117 -10.78 6.70 23.48
N MET A 118 -10.71 5.37 23.30
CA MET A 118 -11.47 4.43 24.13
C MET A 118 -11.05 4.51 25.60
N THR A 119 -9.75 4.64 25.89
CA THR A 119 -9.27 4.71 27.28
C THR A 119 -9.53 6.05 27.97
N GLU A 120 -9.52 7.16 27.24
CA GLU A 120 -9.77 8.50 27.79
C GLU A 120 -11.26 8.77 28.02
N LEU A 121 -12.14 8.17 27.21
CA LEU A 121 -13.59 8.25 27.39
C LEU A 121 -14.11 7.29 28.48
N MET A 122 -13.27 6.37 28.98
CA MET A 122 -13.63 5.49 30.09
C MET A 122 -13.68 6.26 31.41
N PRO A 123 -14.80 6.21 32.16
CA PRO A 123 -14.85 6.75 33.52
C PRO A 123 -13.92 5.96 34.44
N THR A 124 -12.91 6.64 34.99
CA THR A 124 -11.94 6.08 35.94
C THR A 124 -12.53 5.88 37.33
N ASP A 125 -13.56 6.64 37.68
CA ASP A 125 -14.10 6.70 39.03
C ASP A 125 -15.04 5.51 39.28
N SER A 126 -14.63 4.63 40.20
CA SER A 126 -15.25 3.32 40.41
C SER A 126 -16.04 3.18 41.72
N ILE A 127 -16.22 4.27 42.47
CA ILE A 127 -16.73 4.21 43.86
C ILE A 127 -18.23 3.87 43.93
N LEU A 128 -19.02 4.17 42.89
CA LEU A 128 -20.47 3.91 42.83
C LEU A 128 -20.93 3.33 41.48
N ALA A 129 -20.11 2.55 40.79
CA ALA A 129 -20.44 2.05 39.45
C ALA A 129 -21.52 0.95 39.50
N SER A 130 -22.63 1.16 38.78
CA SER A 130 -23.67 0.15 38.55
C SER A 130 -23.11 -1.08 37.81
N GLU A 131 -23.68 -2.28 38.05
CA GLU A 131 -23.32 -3.54 37.36
C GLU A 131 -23.34 -3.39 35.82
N ALA A 132 -24.28 -2.59 35.29
CA ALA A 132 -24.35 -2.30 33.86
C ALA A 132 -23.12 -1.55 33.33
N VAL A 133 -22.53 -0.67 34.14
CA VAL A 133 -21.30 0.08 33.80
C VAL A 133 -20.09 -0.87 33.81
N LEU A 134 -20.04 -1.79 34.77
CA LEU A 134 -18.98 -2.80 34.85
C LEU A 134 -18.98 -3.72 33.62
N ARG A 135 -20.14 -4.24 33.20
CA ARG A 135 -20.22 -5.04 31.96
C ARG A 135 -19.79 -4.27 30.71
N LYS A 136 -20.18 -3.00 30.60
CA LYS A 136 -19.74 -2.14 29.47
C LYS A 136 -18.22 -1.96 29.48
N ARG A 137 -17.63 -1.74 30.66
CA ARG A 137 -16.18 -1.62 30.84
C ARG A 137 -15.44 -2.89 30.44
N GLU A 138 -15.94 -4.07 30.83
CA GLU A 138 -15.34 -5.34 30.42
C GLU A 138 -15.36 -5.53 28.90
N ALA A 139 -16.47 -5.19 28.24
CA ALA A 139 -16.57 -5.26 26.78
C ALA A 139 -15.59 -4.29 26.10
N GLU A 140 -15.45 -3.08 26.63
CA GLU A 140 -14.51 -2.08 26.10
C GLU A 140 -13.05 -2.47 26.36
N LYS A 141 -12.73 -3.01 27.53
CA LYS A 141 -11.41 -3.56 27.85
C LYS A 141 -11.00 -4.65 26.86
N ARG A 142 -11.91 -5.58 26.52
CA ARG A 142 -11.65 -6.60 25.50
C ARG A 142 -11.35 -5.99 24.13
N LYS A 143 -12.03 -4.90 23.76
CA LYS A 143 -11.73 -4.17 22.51
C LYS A 143 -10.35 -3.52 22.56
N VAL A 144 -9.98 -2.88 23.68
CA VAL A 144 -8.65 -2.30 23.87
C VAL A 144 -7.58 -3.39 23.76
N GLU A 145 -7.80 -4.54 24.37
CA GLU A 145 -6.89 -5.68 24.31
C GLU A 145 -6.73 -6.20 22.87
N ALA A 146 -7.83 -6.34 22.12
CA ALA A 146 -7.78 -6.71 20.71
C ALA A 146 -6.97 -5.71 19.86
N LEU A 147 -7.19 -4.41 20.06
CA LEU A 147 -6.43 -3.35 19.37
C LEU A 147 -4.94 -3.38 19.73
N LYS A 148 -4.59 -3.75 20.97
CA LYS A 148 -3.18 -3.91 21.38
C LYS A 148 -2.51 -5.10 20.69
N VAL A 149 -3.23 -6.20 20.49
CA VAL A 149 -2.73 -7.34 19.71
C VAL A 149 -2.50 -6.93 18.26
N GLU A 150 -3.48 -6.24 17.65
CA GLU A 150 -3.35 -5.72 16.28
C GLU A 150 -2.16 -4.76 16.14
N LEU A 151 -1.93 -3.89 17.13
CA LEU A 151 -0.78 -3.01 17.16
C LEU A 151 0.55 -3.76 17.16
N ALA A 152 0.64 -4.85 17.93
CA ALA A 152 1.84 -5.69 17.96
C ALA A 152 2.07 -6.39 16.62
N GLU A 153 1.01 -6.84 15.94
CA GLU A 153 1.10 -7.40 14.59
C GLU A 153 1.60 -6.38 13.57
N VAL A 154 1.06 -5.15 13.60
CA VAL A 154 1.50 -4.06 12.73
C VAL A 154 2.98 -3.75 12.94
N GLN A 155 3.45 -3.69 14.19
CA GLN A 155 4.87 -3.45 14.48
C GLN A 155 5.77 -4.57 13.97
N ARG A 156 5.32 -5.83 14.07
CA ARG A 156 6.05 -6.98 13.50
C ARG A 156 6.14 -6.86 11.98
N GLU A 157 5.02 -6.54 11.32
CA GLU A 157 5.00 -6.32 9.87
C GLU A 157 5.90 -5.17 9.43
N GLU A 158 5.86 -4.03 10.14
CA GLU A 158 6.73 -2.86 9.89
C GLU A 158 8.21 -3.27 9.91
N TYR A 159 8.62 -4.04 10.94
CA TYR A 159 9.99 -4.53 11.06
C TYR A 159 10.40 -5.45 9.90
N GLU A 160 9.54 -6.41 9.53
CA GLU A 160 9.80 -7.33 8.42
C GLU A 160 9.91 -6.61 7.07
N ILE A 161 9.03 -5.63 6.82
CA ILE A 161 9.08 -4.81 5.60
C ILE A 161 10.33 -3.93 5.60
N GLY A 162 10.70 -3.33 6.75
CA GLY A 162 11.93 -2.57 6.90
C GLY A 162 13.18 -3.40 6.55
N LEU A 163 13.24 -4.66 6.99
CA LEU A 163 14.35 -5.56 6.65
C LEU A 163 14.38 -5.90 5.15
N LYS A 164 13.20 -6.12 4.52
CA LYS A 164 13.09 -6.37 3.07
C LYS A 164 13.52 -5.15 2.26
N LEU A 165 13.16 -3.96 2.73
CA LEU A 165 13.52 -2.68 2.14
C LEU A 165 15.03 -2.44 2.21
N HIS A 166 15.67 -2.71 3.36
CA HIS A 166 17.12 -2.62 3.48
C HIS A 166 17.84 -3.56 2.49
N ARG A 167 17.36 -4.81 2.35
CA ARG A 167 17.89 -5.75 1.35
C ARG A 167 17.67 -5.26 -0.08
N ALA A 168 16.53 -4.61 -0.36
CA ALA A 168 16.24 -4.06 -1.68
C ALA A 168 17.21 -2.93 -2.04
N TYR A 169 17.45 -1.98 -1.12
CA TYR A 169 18.46 -0.93 -1.29
C TYR A 169 19.86 -1.52 -1.55
N LYS A 170 20.28 -2.52 -0.76
CA LYS A 170 21.59 -3.15 -0.96
C LYS A 170 21.73 -3.84 -2.33
N ARG A 171 20.64 -4.41 -2.87
CA ARG A 171 20.64 -4.97 -4.24
C ARG A 171 20.72 -3.87 -5.29
N MET A 172 19.98 -2.79 -5.09
CA MET A 172 20.00 -1.62 -5.96
C MET A 172 21.42 -1.02 -6.03
N ASP A 173 22.07 -0.82 -4.89
CA ASP A 173 23.44 -0.28 -4.84
C ASP A 173 24.47 -1.22 -5.48
N ARG A 174 24.28 -2.54 -5.36
CA ARG A 174 25.15 -3.53 -6.03
C ARG A 174 24.99 -3.52 -7.54
N ASN A 175 23.76 -3.33 -8.01
CA ASN A 175 23.42 -3.35 -9.44
C ASN A 175 23.59 -1.96 -10.09
N ALA A 176 23.85 -0.92 -9.30
CA ALA A 176 24.21 0.38 -9.82
C ALA A 176 25.58 0.27 -10.48
N GLU A 177 25.63 0.49 -11.80
CA GLU A 177 26.89 0.65 -12.53
C GLU A 177 27.61 1.88 -11.97
N TYR A 178 28.60 1.61 -11.12
CA TYR A 178 29.43 2.66 -10.55
C TYR A 178 30.45 3.06 -11.59
N GLU A 179 30.25 4.22 -12.24
CA GLU A 179 31.29 4.84 -13.05
C GLU A 179 32.54 5.00 -12.17
N PRO A 180 33.71 4.45 -12.57
CA PRO A 180 34.93 4.58 -11.78
C PRO A 180 35.24 6.07 -11.63
N THR A 181 35.01 6.62 -10.44
CA THR A 181 35.34 8.01 -10.14
C THR A 181 36.85 8.12 -10.14
N THR A 182 37.42 8.41 -11.30
CA THR A 182 38.85 8.46 -11.57
C THR A 182 39.40 9.79 -11.07
N LEU A 183 39.22 10.10 -9.79
CA LEU A 183 39.88 11.22 -9.13
C LEU A 183 41.05 10.67 -8.31
N TRP A 184 42.19 10.51 -8.98
CA TRP A 184 43.46 10.21 -8.35
C TRP A 184 43.93 11.46 -7.59
N VAL A 185 43.50 11.62 -6.33
CA VAL A 185 44.02 12.69 -5.49
C VAL A 185 45.46 12.36 -5.10
N ARG A 186 46.41 13.00 -5.77
CA ARG A 186 47.84 12.98 -5.42
C ARG A 186 48.03 13.84 -4.15
N ARG A 187 48.55 13.23 -3.08
CA ARG A 187 48.94 13.99 -1.88
C ARG A 187 50.10 14.91 -2.25
N VAL A 188 49.87 16.22 -2.18
CA VAL A 188 50.92 17.23 -2.29
C VAL A 188 51.64 17.28 -0.95
N THR A 189 52.83 16.69 -0.93
CA THR A 189 53.87 16.92 0.09
C THR A 189 55.10 17.35 -0.67
N GLY A 190 55.60 18.56 -0.38
CA GLY A 190 56.74 19.20 -1.01
C GLY A 190 56.53 20.70 -1.14
#